data_AF-V4WCV4-F1
#
_entry.id   AF-V4WCV4-F1
#
_cell.length_a   1.000
_cell.length_b   1.000
_cell.length_c   1.000
_cell.angle_alpha   90.00
_cell.angle_beta   90.00
_cell.angle_gamma   90.00
#
_symmetry.space_group_name_H-M   'P 1'
#
loop_
_entity.id
_entity.type
_entity.pdbx_description
1 polymer ?
#
loop_
_entity_poly.entity_id
_entity_poly.type
_entity_poly.pdbx_seq_one_letter_code
_entity_poly.pdbx_strand_id
1 'polypeptide(L)'
;MNSVSESYKNNPLHLKHIIPLDFKTALKLPDSHAWTLPDHPMADPLTHAAVPVIDLGSPQAATLIRQACEKWGAFQVTNHGIPIKLLNQVEFQTRRLFALPANQKLLAGRSPEDFTGYGLPRISTFFSKLMWTEGFTILGSPLDHARQLWPHEYDHINFCFTRN
;
A
#
# COMPACT_ATOMS: atom_id res chain seq x y z
N MET A 1 20.00 -2.89 17.39
CA MET A 1 18.98 -2.23 16.55
C MET A 1 17.63 -2.56 17.15
N ASN A 2 16.77 -1.56 17.37
CA ASN A 2 15.40 -1.82 17.82
C ASN A 2 14.63 -2.54 16.71
N SER A 3 13.66 -3.37 17.07
CA SER A 3 12.73 -3.91 16.10
C SER A 3 11.92 -2.79 15.44
N VAL A 4 11.39 -3.07 14.25
CA VAL A 4 10.49 -2.13 13.55
C VAL A 4 9.28 -1.79 14.44
N SER A 5 8.74 -2.78 15.17
CA SER A 5 7.64 -2.57 16.12
C SER A 5 8.01 -1.62 17.25
N GLU A 6 9.17 -1.79 17.89
CA GLU A 6 9.64 -0.91 18.98
C GLU A 6 9.87 0.52 18.50
N SER A 7 10.42 0.69 17.28
CA SER A 7 10.65 2.02 16.69
C SER A 7 9.35 2.81 16.55
N TYR A 8 8.25 2.11 16.28
CA TYR A 8 6.92 2.69 16.10
C TYR A 8 6.18 2.97 17.39
N LYS A 9 6.36 2.14 18.43
CA LYS A 9 5.85 2.43 19.77
C LYS A 9 6.48 3.70 20.35
N ASN A 10 7.77 3.90 20.10
CA ASN A 10 8.50 5.08 20.55
C ASN A 10 8.16 6.36 19.76
N ASN A 11 7.44 6.24 18.63
CA ASN A 11 7.07 7.36 17.75
C ASN A 11 5.59 7.23 17.32
N PRO A 12 4.64 7.44 18.25
CA PRO A 12 3.22 7.27 17.99
C PRO A 12 2.69 8.33 17.02
N LEU A 13 1.72 7.93 16.20
CA LEU A 13 1.06 8.82 15.24
C LEU A 13 -0.07 9.62 15.89
N HIS A 14 -0.26 10.87 15.47
CA HIS A 14 -1.51 11.58 15.75
C HIS A 14 -2.66 10.97 14.94
N LEU A 15 -3.86 10.85 15.54
CA LEU A 15 -5.06 10.27 14.91
C LEU A 15 -5.41 10.89 13.55
N LYS A 16 -5.19 12.20 13.39
CA LYS A 16 -5.37 12.92 12.11
C LYS A 16 -4.47 12.42 10.96
N HIS A 17 -3.41 11.69 11.28
CA HIS A 17 -2.49 11.04 10.32
C HIS A 17 -2.77 9.53 10.18
N ILE A 18 -3.88 9.05 10.74
CA ILE A 18 -4.28 7.64 10.68
C ILE A 18 -5.59 7.50 9.91
N ILE A 19 -6.62 8.26 10.29
CA ILE A 19 -7.95 8.12 9.69
C ILE A 19 -7.93 8.77 8.29
N PRO A 20 -8.20 8.02 7.20
CA PRO A 20 -8.26 8.58 5.86
C PRO A 20 -9.43 9.55 5.70
N LEU A 21 -9.32 10.48 4.74
CA LEU A 21 -10.43 11.32 4.34
C LEU A 21 -11.55 10.44 3.76
N ASP A 22 -12.79 10.68 4.18
CA ASP A 22 -13.94 10.06 3.53
C ASP A 22 -14.20 10.75 2.19
N PHE A 23 -13.70 10.14 1.12
CA PHE A 23 -13.82 10.66 -0.24
C PHE A 23 -15.27 10.77 -0.74
N LYS A 24 -16.22 10.06 -0.11
CA LYS A 24 -17.64 10.15 -0.51
C LYS A 24 -18.32 11.40 0.02
N THR A 25 -17.80 11.99 1.10
CA THR A 25 -18.40 13.16 1.76
C THR A 25 -17.63 14.46 1.49
N ALA A 26 -16.42 14.38 0.96
CA ALA A 26 -15.63 15.56 0.60
C ALA A 26 -16.25 16.35 -0.57
N LEU A 27 -16.86 17.51 -0.26
CA LEU A 27 -17.47 18.40 -1.26
C LEU A 27 -16.47 19.26 -2.04
N LYS A 28 -15.28 19.49 -1.46
CA LYS A 28 -14.19 20.28 -2.04
C LYS A 28 -12.84 19.65 -1.67
N LEU A 29 -11.82 19.90 -2.48
CA LEU A 29 -10.44 19.50 -2.17
C LEU A 29 -9.98 20.25 -0.90
N PRO A 30 -9.65 19.55 0.21
CA PRO A 30 -9.19 20.21 1.43
C PRO A 30 -7.75 20.72 1.27
N ASP A 31 -7.40 21.81 1.96
CA ASP A 31 -6.03 22.35 1.98
C ASP A 31 -4.99 21.33 2.47
N SER A 32 -5.40 20.36 3.29
CA SER A 32 -4.54 19.26 3.73
C SER A 32 -4.10 18.35 2.58
N HIS A 33 -4.84 18.29 1.47
CA HIS A 33 -4.55 17.46 0.29
C HIS A 33 -4.19 18.30 -0.95
N ALA A 34 -4.17 19.63 -0.83
CA ALA A 34 -3.75 20.52 -1.91
C ALA A 34 -2.22 20.59 -1.97
N TRP A 35 -1.62 19.74 -2.80
CA TRP A 35 -0.18 19.75 -3.07
C TRP A 35 0.17 20.91 -4.00
N THR A 36 1.19 21.68 -3.64
CA THR A 36 1.81 22.64 -4.56
C THR A 36 2.77 21.87 -5.46
N LEU A 37 2.76 22.14 -6.77
CA LEU A 37 3.76 21.58 -7.67
C LEU A 37 5.16 21.96 -7.14
N PRO A 38 6.12 21.04 -7.09
CA PRO A 38 7.50 21.40 -6.82
C PRO A 38 7.99 22.38 -7.89
N ASP A 39 8.88 23.31 -7.53
CA ASP A 39 9.61 24.17 -8.48
C ASP A 39 10.58 23.39 -9.40
N HIS A 40 10.53 22.06 -9.38
CA HIS A 40 11.34 21.22 -10.23
C HIS A 40 10.73 21.14 -11.62
N PRO A 41 11.54 21.33 -12.68
CA PRO A 41 11.07 21.15 -14.04
C PRO A 41 10.54 19.72 -14.17
N MET A 42 9.24 19.60 -14.46
CA MET A 42 8.67 18.35 -14.93
C MET A 42 9.54 17.88 -16.09
N ALA A 43 10.06 16.65 -16.01
CA ALA A 43 10.89 16.08 -17.06
C ALA A 43 10.20 16.27 -18.43
N ASP A 44 10.98 16.66 -19.43
CA ASP A 44 10.49 16.88 -20.78
C ASP A 44 9.73 15.62 -21.26
N PRO A 45 8.43 15.74 -21.60
CA PRO A 45 7.65 14.61 -22.11
C PRO A 45 8.24 14.00 -23.39
N LEU A 46 9.24 14.62 -24.03
CA LEU A 46 9.94 14.05 -25.19
C LEU A 46 11.03 13.03 -24.81
N THR A 47 11.44 12.96 -23.54
CA THR A 47 12.36 11.92 -23.03
C THR A 47 11.60 10.72 -22.46
N HIS A 48 10.89 9.99 -23.33
CA HIS A 48 10.24 8.71 -22.99
C HIS A 48 11.27 7.58 -22.84
N ALA A 49 12.14 7.68 -21.84
CA ALA A 49 12.86 6.51 -21.39
C ALA A 49 11.83 5.64 -20.62
N ALA A 50 11.50 4.45 -21.12
CA ALA A 50 10.59 3.52 -20.45
C ALA A 50 11.31 2.77 -19.30
N VAL A 51 10.62 2.61 -18.16
CA VAL A 51 11.12 1.80 -17.04
C VAL A 51 11.46 0.39 -17.53
N PRO A 52 12.65 -0.17 -17.22
CA PRO A 52 13.06 -1.48 -17.70
C PRO A 52 12.08 -2.59 -17.32
N VAL A 53 11.80 -3.50 -18.25
CA VAL A 53 11.04 -4.74 -18.01
C VAL A 53 12.00 -5.92 -18.08
N ILE A 54 12.04 -6.72 -17.02
CA ILE A 54 13.01 -7.81 -16.86
C ILE A 54 12.30 -9.16 -16.79
N ASP A 55 12.64 -10.03 -17.72
CA ASP A 55 12.23 -11.44 -17.69
C ASP A 55 13.05 -12.20 -16.64
N LEU A 56 12.40 -12.66 -15.55
CA LEU A 56 13.06 -13.45 -14.50
C LEU A 56 13.37 -14.90 -14.92
N GLY A 57 12.81 -15.38 -16.02
CA GLY A 57 13.18 -16.66 -16.63
C GLY A 57 14.46 -16.59 -17.46
N SER A 58 14.97 -15.38 -17.75
CA SER A 58 16.20 -15.20 -18.53
C SER A 58 17.45 -15.53 -17.71
N PRO A 59 18.48 -16.19 -18.30
CA PRO A 59 19.76 -16.40 -17.64
C PRO A 59 20.50 -15.08 -17.34
N GLN A 60 20.10 -13.96 -17.94
CA GLN A 60 20.71 -12.64 -17.72
C GLN A 60 19.95 -11.79 -16.69
N ALA A 61 18.88 -12.30 -16.07
CA ALA A 61 18.00 -11.52 -15.18
C ALA A 61 18.78 -10.76 -14.09
N ALA A 62 19.74 -11.41 -13.43
CA ALA A 62 20.54 -10.78 -12.37
C ALA A 62 21.35 -9.57 -12.86
N THR A 63 21.95 -9.67 -14.05
CA THR A 63 22.71 -8.57 -14.66
C THR A 63 21.80 -7.41 -15.03
N LEU A 64 20.63 -7.70 -15.61
CA LEU A 64 19.64 -6.69 -15.98
C LEU A 64 19.07 -5.98 -14.74
N ILE A 65 18.81 -6.72 -13.65
CA ILE A 65 18.35 -6.15 -12.38
C ILE A 65 19.39 -5.18 -11.83
N ARG A 66 20.68 -5.57 -11.80
CA ARG A 66 21.76 -4.67 -11.36
C ARG A 66 21.77 -3.39 -12.17
N GLN A 67 21.75 -3.50 -13.49
CA GLN A 67 21.78 -2.34 -14.39
C GLN A 67 20.56 -1.43 -14.20
N ALA A 68 19.37 -2.00 -13.99
CA ALA A 68 18.17 -1.24 -13.71
C ALA A 68 18.25 -0.53 -12.35
N CYS A 69 18.75 -1.20 -11.31
CA CYS A 69 18.98 -0.56 -10.01
C CYS A 69 19.95 0.63 -10.12
N GLU A 70 21.08 0.46 -10.82
CA GLU A 70 22.12 1.50 -10.95
C GLU A 70 21.65 2.71 -11.79
N LYS A 71 20.90 2.47 -12.86
CA LYS A 71 20.52 3.52 -13.82
C LYS A 71 19.15 4.15 -13.53
N TRP A 72 18.23 3.37 -12.97
CA TRP A 72 16.82 3.75 -12.82
C TRP A 72 16.33 3.77 -11.37
N GLY A 73 16.86 2.89 -10.51
CA GLY A 73 16.32 2.66 -9.17
C GLY A 73 14.96 1.93 -9.16
N ALA A 74 14.42 1.55 -10.32
CA ALA A 74 13.16 0.84 -10.48
C ALA A 74 13.16 -0.03 -11.74
N PHE A 75 12.36 -1.10 -11.74
CA PHE A 75 12.11 -1.98 -12.89
C PHE A 75 10.80 -2.74 -12.69
N GLN A 76 10.26 -3.28 -13.79
CA GLN A 76 9.15 -4.23 -13.79
C GLN A 76 9.70 -5.64 -14.04
N VAL A 77 8.98 -6.67 -13.60
CA VAL A 77 9.36 -8.07 -13.80
C VAL A 77 8.27 -8.86 -14.52
N THR A 78 8.68 -9.78 -15.39
CA THR A 78 7.82 -10.78 -16.05
C THR A 78 8.35 -12.18 -15.78
N ASN A 79 7.54 -13.21 -16.05
CA ASN A 79 7.90 -14.63 -15.82
C ASN A 79 8.42 -14.90 -14.40
N HIS A 80 7.86 -14.21 -13.41
CA HIS A 80 8.24 -14.29 -12.00
C HIS A 80 7.79 -15.58 -11.29
N GLY A 81 7.16 -16.53 -12.00
CA GLY A 81 6.70 -17.80 -11.45
C GLY A 81 5.44 -17.73 -10.56
N ILE A 82 5.06 -16.56 -10.07
CA ILE A 82 3.79 -16.36 -9.34
C ILE A 82 2.58 -16.65 -10.25
N PRO A 83 1.66 -17.55 -9.86
CA PRO A 83 0.47 -17.88 -10.66
C PRO A 83 -0.44 -16.67 -10.88
N ILE A 84 -0.91 -16.46 -12.12
CA ILE A 84 -1.86 -15.37 -12.45
C ILE A 84 -3.16 -15.48 -11.66
N LYS A 85 -3.66 -16.71 -11.40
CA LYS A 85 -4.84 -16.95 -10.56
C LYS A 85 -4.68 -16.32 -9.17
N LEU A 86 -3.49 -16.40 -8.57
CA LEU A 86 -3.21 -15.82 -7.26
C LEU A 86 -3.22 -14.29 -7.32
N LEU A 87 -2.60 -13.69 -8.35
CA LEU A 87 -2.63 -12.24 -8.53
C LEU A 87 -4.07 -11.71 -8.69
N ASN A 88 -4.90 -12.40 -9.49
CA ASN A 88 -6.31 -12.05 -9.65
C ASN A 88 -7.10 -12.17 -8.33
N GLN A 89 -6.80 -13.19 -7.52
CA GLN A 89 -7.42 -13.35 -6.20
C GLN A 89 -7.01 -12.24 -5.23
N VAL A 90 -5.73 -11.86 -5.20
CA VAL A 90 -5.25 -10.73 -4.39
C VAL A 90 -5.96 -9.45 -4.82
N GLU A 91 -6.01 -9.14 -6.12
CA GLU A 91 -6.70 -7.95 -6.62
C GLU A 91 -8.19 -7.96 -6.23
N PHE A 92 -8.87 -9.09 -6.39
CA PHE A 92 -10.28 -9.24 -6.00
C PHE A 92 -10.49 -8.99 -4.51
N GLN A 93 -9.69 -9.63 -3.62
CA GLN A 93 -9.82 -9.47 -2.18
C GLN A 93 -9.45 -8.04 -1.72
N THR A 94 -8.46 -7.41 -2.35
CA THR A 94 -8.12 -6.00 -2.12
C THR A 94 -9.29 -5.09 -2.47
N ARG A 95 -9.89 -5.25 -3.65
CA ARG A 95 -11.09 -4.49 -4.05
C ARG A 95 -12.25 -4.71 -3.09
N ARG A 96 -12.48 -5.96 -2.67
CA ARG A 96 -13.52 -6.33 -1.71
C ARG A 96 -13.32 -5.67 -0.34
N LEU A 97 -12.08 -5.61 0.17
CA LEU A 97 -11.75 -4.94 1.42
C LEU A 97 -12.03 -3.43 1.33
N PHE A 98 -11.54 -2.76 0.29
CA PHE A 98 -11.70 -1.30 0.19
C PHE A 98 -13.11 -0.86 -0.21
N ALA A 99 -13.91 -1.76 -0.79
CA ALA A 99 -15.34 -1.55 -1.03
C ALA A 99 -16.19 -1.55 0.25
N LEU A 100 -15.66 -2.05 1.38
CA LEU A 100 -16.38 -2.00 2.66
C LEU A 100 -16.66 -0.53 3.08
N PRO A 101 -17.78 -0.29 3.79
CA PRO A 101 -18.06 1.00 4.42
C PRO A 101 -16.90 1.48 5.31
N ALA A 102 -16.68 2.79 5.37
CA ALA A 102 -15.58 3.37 6.15
C ALA A 102 -15.62 2.97 7.63
N ASN A 103 -16.81 2.95 8.24
CA ASN A 103 -17.01 2.50 9.62
C ASN A 103 -16.64 1.03 9.84
N GLN A 104 -16.85 0.16 8.83
CA GLN A 104 -16.45 -1.24 8.90
C GLN A 104 -14.94 -1.40 8.75
N LYS A 105 -14.30 -0.66 7.84
CA LYS A 105 -12.83 -0.64 7.71
C LYS A 105 -12.13 -0.15 8.98
N LEU A 106 -12.73 0.82 9.66
CA LEU A 106 -12.25 1.35 10.94
C LEU A 106 -12.29 0.34 12.10
N LEU A 107 -13.03 -0.77 11.99
CA LEU A 107 -12.97 -1.85 12.98
C LEU A 107 -11.58 -2.45 13.06
N ALA A 108 -10.87 -2.53 11.94
CA ALA A 108 -9.47 -2.92 11.84
C ALA A 108 -8.54 -1.70 11.74
N GLY A 109 -8.92 -0.56 12.30
CA GLY A 109 -8.15 0.68 12.28
C GLY A 109 -6.82 0.54 13.02
N ARG A 110 -5.75 1.04 12.42
CA ARG A 110 -4.42 1.05 13.04
C ARG A 110 -4.41 1.94 14.29
N SER A 111 -3.87 1.45 15.39
CA SER A 111 -3.65 2.29 16.58
C SER A 111 -2.44 3.23 16.39
N PRO A 112 -2.35 4.35 17.13
CA PRO A 112 -1.21 5.26 17.08
C PRO A 112 0.18 4.61 17.23
N GLU A 113 0.27 3.55 18.04
CA GLU A 113 1.51 2.85 18.39
C GLU A 113 1.80 1.67 17.47
N ASP A 114 0.79 1.17 16.76
CA ASP A 114 0.90 0.02 15.86
C ASP A 114 1.32 0.46 14.45
N PHE A 115 1.78 -0.50 13.65
CA PHE A 115 2.07 -0.36 12.23
C PHE A 115 0.98 -0.98 11.35
N THR A 116 0.23 -1.94 11.88
CA THR A 116 -0.73 -2.76 11.13
C THR A 116 -2.16 -2.25 11.22
N GLY A 117 -2.98 -2.59 10.23
CA GLY A 117 -4.38 -2.19 10.15
C GLY A 117 -4.67 -1.11 9.10
N TYR A 118 -5.94 -0.71 9.05
CA TYR A 118 -6.49 0.29 8.16
C TYR A 118 -6.09 1.71 8.58
N GLY A 119 -5.68 2.52 7.60
CA GLY A 119 -5.36 3.93 7.80
C GLY A 119 -4.48 4.50 6.70
N LEU A 120 -4.08 5.76 6.86
CA LEU A 120 -3.13 6.40 5.95
C LEU A 120 -1.77 5.67 6.00
N PRO A 121 -1.06 5.53 4.86
CA PRO A 121 0.30 5.01 4.85
C PRO A 121 1.18 5.81 5.82
N ARG A 122 1.99 5.15 6.64
CA ARG A 122 2.79 5.83 7.67
C ARG A 122 3.79 6.82 7.07
N ILE A 123 4.21 6.61 5.83
CA ILE A 123 5.04 7.55 5.06
C ILE A 123 4.38 8.94 4.90
N SER A 124 3.05 9.04 5.04
CA SER A 124 2.34 10.33 4.98
C SER A 124 2.84 11.35 6.01
N THR A 125 3.45 10.93 7.12
CA THR A 125 3.98 11.86 8.13
C THR A 125 5.25 12.60 7.71
N PHE A 126 5.92 12.15 6.65
CA PHE A 126 7.09 12.84 6.11
C PHE A 126 6.73 14.00 5.18
N PHE A 127 5.44 14.23 4.93
CA PHE A 127 4.95 15.26 4.03
C PHE A 127 4.11 16.29 4.79
N SER A 128 4.17 17.55 4.33
CA SER A 128 3.35 18.64 4.87
C SER A 128 1.89 18.57 4.42
N LYS A 129 1.60 17.78 3.38
CA LYS A 129 0.27 17.52 2.81
C LYS A 129 -0.02 16.02 2.86
N LEU A 130 -1.30 15.68 3.03
CA LEU A 130 -1.81 14.31 2.99
C LEU A 130 -2.00 13.86 1.54
N MET A 131 -1.77 12.58 1.31
CA MET A 131 -2.02 11.94 0.02
C MET A 131 -3.52 11.65 -0.16
N TRP A 132 -4.01 11.66 -1.40
CA TRP A 132 -5.36 11.22 -1.73
C TRP A 132 -5.45 9.68 -1.74
N THR A 133 -5.35 9.07 -0.56
CA THR A 133 -5.22 7.63 -0.42
C THR A 133 -5.90 7.11 0.85
N GLU A 134 -6.27 5.85 0.80
CA GLU A 134 -6.49 5.00 1.97
C GLU A 134 -5.58 3.77 1.86
N GLY A 135 -5.24 3.15 2.99
CA GLY A 135 -4.32 2.05 3.03
C GLY A 135 -4.70 1.00 4.07
N PHE A 136 -4.14 -0.19 3.90
CA PHE A 136 -4.23 -1.27 4.86
C PHE A 136 -2.86 -1.93 4.96
N THR A 137 -2.24 -1.87 6.13
CA THR A 137 -0.90 -2.45 6.34
C THR A 137 -1.02 -3.79 7.04
N ILE A 138 -0.46 -4.85 6.46
CA ILE A 138 -0.42 -6.18 7.04
C ILE A 138 1.03 -6.50 7.37
N LEU A 139 1.34 -6.67 8.65
CA LEU A 139 2.62 -7.21 9.13
C LEU A 139 2.28 -8.42 10.01
N GLY A 140 2.75 -9.60 9.63
CA GLY A 140 2.36 -10.85 10.28
C GLY A 140 1.02 -11.38 9.76
N SER A 141 0.24 -12.01 10.64
CA SER A 141 -1.01 -12.68 10.25
C SER A 141 -2.10 -11.66 9.88
N PRO A 142 -2.75 -11.79 8.70
CA PRO A 142 -3.91 -10.97 8.36
C PRO A 142 -5.18 -11.34 9.13
N LEU A 143 -5.19 -12.48 9.81
CA LEU A 143 -6.40 -13.12 10.33
C LEU A 143 -7.12 -12.30 11.40
N ASP A 144 -6.38 -11.64 12.29
CA ASP A 144 -6.97 -10.89 13.40
C ASP A 144 -7.74 -9.67 12.89
N HIS A 145 -7.18 -8.97 11.90
CA HIS A 145 -7.89 -7.90 11.21
C HIS A 145 -9.05 -8.43 10.36
N ALA A 146 -8.86 -9.54 9.65
CA ALA A 146 -9.92 -10.10 8.82
C ALA A 146 -11.15 -10.50 9.65
N ARG A 147 -10.96 -11.04 10.87
CA ARG A 147 -12.03 -11.34 11.83
C ARG A 147 -12.80 -10.09 12.29
N GLN A 148 -12.10 -8.96 12.43
CA GLN A 148 -12.73 -7.67 12.78
C GLN A 148 -13.56 -7.11 11.62
N LEU A 149 -13.11 -7.31 10.38
CA LEU A 149 -13.78 -6.83 9.18
C LEU A 149 -14.95 -7.72 8.76
N TRP A 150 -14.81 -9.03 8.86
CA TRP A 150 -15.81 -10.02 8.43
C TRP A 150 -16.15 -11.00 9.55
N PRO A 151 -17.33 -10.85 10.18
CA PRO A 151 -17.71 -11.67 11.33
C PRO A 151 -18.02 -13.13 10.94
N HIS A 152 -18.39 -13.40 9.69
CA HIS A 152 -18.61 -14.76 9.21
C HIS A 152 -17.28 -15.45 8.89
N GLU A 153 -17.11 -16.66 9.44
CA GLU A 153 -15.89 -17.46 9.31
C GLU A 153 -15.43 -17.65 7.87
N TYR A 154 -16.39 -17.97 7.00
CA TYR A 154 -16.14 -18.16 5.58
C TYR A 154 -15.46 -16.94 4.94
N ASP A 155 -15.90 -15.74 5.30
CA ASP A 155 -15.48 -14.50 4.65
C ASP A 155 -14.04 -14.10 4.98
N HIS A 156 -13.62 -14.26 6.24
CA HIS A 156 -12.25 -13.95 6.66
C HIS A 156 -11.27 -15.07 6.31
N ILE A 157 -11.70 -16.34 6.30
CA ILE A 157 -10.86 -17.42 5.78
C ILE A 157 -10.58 -17.22 4.30
N ASN A 158 -11.60 -16.87 3.50
CA ASN A 158 -11.43 -16.63 2.07
C ASN A 158 -10.54 -15.42 1.76
N PHE A 159 -10.46 -14.45 2.67
CA PHE A 159 -9.51 -13.34 2.55
C PHE A 159 -8.07 -13.77 2.86
N CYS A 160 -7.87 -14.54 3.95
CA CYS A 160 -6.53 -14.89 4.43
C CYS A 160 -5.88 -16.05 3.68
N PHE A 161 -6.67 -16.97 3.12
CA PHE A 161 -6.16 -18.22 2.56
C PHE A 161 -6.60 -18.37 1.12
N THR A 162 -5.63 -18.57 0.23
CA THR A 162 -5.89 -18.94 -1.15
C THR A 162 -6.18 -20.44 -1.19
N ARG A 163 -7.42 -20.81 -1.54
CA ARG A 163 -7.74 -22.21 -1.84
C ARG A 163 -7.09 -22.54 -3.18
N ASN A 164 -6.08 -23.42 -3.16
CA ASN A 164 -5.44 -23.94 -4.36
C ASN A 164 -6.46 -24.65 -5.25
#